data_AF-A0A538B4K7-F1
#
_entry.id   AF-A0A538B4K7-F1
#
_cell.length_a   1.000
_cell.length_b   1.000
_cell.length_c   1.000
_cell.angle_alpha   90.00
_cell.angle_beta   90.00
_cell.angle_gamma   90.00
#
_symmetry.space_group_name_H-M   'P 1'
#
loop_
_entity.id
_entity.type
_entity.pdbx_description
1 polymer ?
#
loop_
_entity_poly.entity_id
_entity_poly.type
_entity_poly.pdbx_seq_one_letter_code
_entity_poly.pdbx_strand_id
1 'polypeptide(L)' 'MAAVDDVVVALAGQQAELTGIVTGLDDAGWQRPSRCEGWTVADVVLHLAQTNEMAIASVEDRIPQYLEAVGRSLADAP' A
#
# COMPACT_ATOMS: atom_id res chain seq x y z
N MET A 1 -8.27 -23.63 6.12
CA MET A 1 -7.19 -22.63 6.29
C MET A 1 -6.21 -22.64 5.12
N ALA A 2 -5.90 -23.80 4.53
CA ALA A 2 -5.06 -23.92 3.32
C ALA A 2 -5.33 -22.88 2.21
N ALA A 3 -6.61 -22.60 1.87
CA ALA A 3 -6.93 -21.59 0.87
C ALA A 3 -6.55 -20.14 1.26
N VAL A 4 -6.57 -19.80 2.56
CA VAL A 4 -6.11 -18.49 3.05
C VAL A 4 -4.58 -18.44 3.03
N ASP A 5 -3.92 -19.54 3.42
CA ASP A 5 -2.46 -19.65 3.39
C ASP A 5 -1.92 -19.48 1.96
N ASP A 6 -2.57 -20.10 0.97
CA ASP A 6 -2.24 -19.95 -0.45
C ASP A 6 -2.38 -18.49 -0.92
N VAL A 7 -3.43 -17.79 -0.48
CA VAL A 7 -3.64 -16.37 -0.79
C VAL A 7 -2.56 -15.49 -0.16
N VAL A 8 -2.17 -15.77 1.08
CA VAL A 8 -1.11 -15.02 1.77
C VAL A 8 0.25 -15.23 1.08
N VAL A 9 0.55 -16.45 0.66
CA VAL A 9 1.77 -16.75 -0.13
C VAL A 9 1.76 -16.00 -1.45
N ALA A 10 0.64 -16.02 -2.18
CA ALA A 10 0.50 -15.30 -3.44
C ALA A 10 0.66 -13.78 -3.25
N LEU A 11 0.06 -13.21 -2.19
CA LEU A 11 0.17 -11.79 -1.87
C LEU A 11 1.61 -11.39 -1.54
N ALA A 12 2.34 -12.20 -0.76
CA ALA A 12 3.75 -11.95 -0.47
C ALA A 12 4.61 -11.98 -1.75
N GLY A 13 4.33 -12.90 -2.68
CA GLY A 13 4.98 -12.93 -3.98
C GLY A 13 4.74 -11.67 -4.81
N GLN A 14 3.48 -11.21 -4.86
CA GLN A 14 3.11 -9.96 -5.57
C GLN A 14 3.79 -8.73 -4.95
N GLN A 15 3.87 -8.66 -3.61
CA GLN A 15 4.57 -7.58 -2.91
C GLN A 15 6.06 -7.58 -3.25
N ALA A 16 6.72 -8.75 -3.28
CA ALA A 16 8.12 -8.87 -3.65
C ALA A 16 8.39 -8.43 -5.10
N GLU A 17 7.51 -8.81 -6.04
CA GLU A 17 7.58 -8.36 -7.44
C GLU A 17 7.45 -6.83 -7.53
N LEU A 18 6.45 -6.25 -6.87
CA LEU A 18 6.25 -4.81 -6.84
C LEU A 18 7.47 -4.09 -6.24
N THR A 19 8.00 -4.58 -5.12
CA THR A 19 9.23 -4.04 -4.52
C THR A 19 10.39 -4.05 -5.51
N GLY A 20 10.58 -5.15 -6.26
CA GLY A 20 11.59 -5.23 -7.31
C GLY A 20 11.45 -4.17 -8.40
N ILE A 21 10.22 -3.83 -8.79
CA ILE A 21 9.93 -2.78 -9.77
C ILE A 21 10.27 -1.39 -9.22
N VAL A 22 9.83 -1.09 -7.99
CA VAL A 22 9.89 0.28 -7.46
C VAL A 22 11.22 0.63 -6.78
N THR A 23 12.01 -0.36 -6.37
CA THR A 23 13.31 -0.15 -5.69
C THR A 23 14.31 0.61 -6.57
N GLY A 24 14.21 0.49 -7.89
CA GLY A 24 15.11 1.17 -8.83
C GLY A 24 14.67 2.57 -9.25
N LEU A 25 13.52 3.06 -8.75
CA LEU A 25 12.99 4.36 -9.15
C LEU A 25 13.69 5.49 -8.40
N ASP A 26 14.12 6.50 -9.14
CA ASP A 26 14.48 7.81 -8.60
C ASP A 26 13.24 8.68 -8.36
N ASP A 27 13.43 9.90 -7.84
CA ASP A 27 12.32 10.81 -7.54
C ASP A 27 11.44 11.09 -8.77
N ALA A 28 12.04 11.22 -9.96
CA ALA A 28 11.30 11.43 -11.20
C ALA A 28 10.47 10.20 -11.57
N GLY A 29 10.99 9.00 -11.33
CA GLY A 29 10.27 7.74 -11.47
C GLY A 29 9.06 7.65 -10.54
N TRP A 30 9.22 8.05 -9.28
CA TRP A 30 8.14 8.09 -8.29
C TRP A 30 7.04 9.11 -8.64
N GLN A 31 7.43 10.26 -9.20
CA GLN A 31 6.50 11.33 -9.62
C GLN A 31 5.88 11.11 -11.01
N ARG A 32 6.24 10.03 -11.72
CA ARG A 32 5.69 9.72 -13.04
C ARG A 32 4.17 9.46 -12.94
N PRO A 33 3.34 9.99 -13.87
CA PRO A 33 1.93 9.63 -13.96
C PRO A 33 1.73 8.12 -14.15
N SER A 34 0.79 7.55 -13.41
CA SER A 34 0.37 6.16 -13.52
C SER A 34 -0.76 6.00 -14.55
N ARG A 35 -1.31 4.79 -14.66
CA ARG A 35 -2.53 4.52 -15.45
C ARG A 35 -3.82 4.90 -14.69
N CYS A 36 -3.73 5.15 -13.39
CA CYS A 36 -4.81 5.70 -12.58
C CYS A 36 -4.82 7.22 -12.79
N GLU A 37 -5.92 7.74 -13.33
CA GLU A 37 -6.03 9.16 -13.68
C GLU A 37 -5.76 10.04 -12.45
N GLY A 38 -4.87 11.03 -12.63
CA GLY A 38 -4.47 11.96 -11.57
C GLY A 38 -3.50 11.40 -10.53
N TRP A 39 -3.10 10.12 -10.62
CA TRP A 39 -2.21 9.49 -9.64
C TRP A 39 -0.83 9.24 -10.20
N THR A 40 0.20 9.59 -9.44
CA THR A 40 1.60 9.22 -9.69
C THR A 40 1.86 7.75 -9.31
N VAL A 41 3.05 7.24 -9.61
CA VAL A 41 3.51 5.94 -9.10
C VAL A 41 3.53 5.94 -7.56
N ALA A 42 3.97 7.04 -6.94
CA ALA A 42 3.96 7.20 -5.49
C ALA A 42 2.55 7.08 -4.90
N ASP A 43 1.56 7.72 -5.51
CA ASP A 43 0.17 7.66 -5.04
C ASP A 43 -0.40 6.24 -5.08
N VAL A 44 -0.13 5.49 -6.15
CA VAL A 44 -0.56 4.09 -6.28
C VAL A 44 0.08 3.23 -5.20
N VAL A 45 1.40 3.36 -4.99
CA VAL A 45 2.10 2.54 -3.98
C VAL A 45 1.68 2.91 -2.57
N LEU A 46 1.48 4.21 -2.29
CA LEU A 46 0.95 4.68 -1.01
C LEU A 46 -0.43 4.08 -0.74
N HIS A 47 -1.33 4.08 -1.74
CA HIS A 47 -2.65 3.48 -1.61
C HIS A 47 -2.57 1.98 -1.30
N LEU A 48 -1.70 1.24 -1.99
CA LEU A 48 -1.49 -0.19 -1.72
C LEU A 48 -0.97 -0.43 -0.29
N ALA A 49 0.00 0.36 0.18
CA ALA A 49 0.53 0.28 1.53
C ALA A 49 -0.57 0.52 2.57
N GLN A 50 -1.35 1.59 2.41
CA GLN A 50 -2.50 1.90 3.26
C GLN A 50 -3.51 0.75 3.31
N THR A 51 -3.87 0.14 2.18
CA THR A 51 -4.80 -1.01 2.18
C THR A 51 -4.24 -2.24 2.89
N ASN A 52 -2.93 -2.49 2.80
CA ASN A 52 -2.28 -3.59 3.52
C ASN A 52 -2.28 -3.34 5.04
N GLU A 53 -1.98 -2.13 5.47
CA GLU A 53 -2.05 -1.72 6.88
C GLU A 53 -3.46 -1.84 7.44
N MET A 54 -4.49 -1.44 6.67
CA MET A 54 -5.89 -1.62 7.06
C MET A 54 -6.26 -3.10 7.19
N ALA A 55 -5.78 -3.97 6.28
CA ALA A 55 -6.04 -5.40 6.36
C ALA A 55 -5.44 -6.03 7.63
N ILE A 56 -4.21 -5.64 7.99
CA ILE A 56 -3.56 -6.05 9.25
C ILE A 56 -4.38 -5.54 10.44
N ALA A 57 -4.76 -4.25 10.43
CA ALA A 57 -5.58 -3.66 11.49
C ALA A 57 -6.93 -4.39 11.64
N SER A 58 -7.54 -4.86 10.56
CA SER A 58 -8.76 -5.67 10.63
C SER A 58 -8.55 -7.01 11.33
N VAL A 59 -7.44 -7.70 11.08
CA VAL A 59 -7.14 -9.00 11.69
C VAL A 59 -6.80 -8.84 13.18
N GLU A 60 -6.16 -7.73 13.54
CA GLU A 60 -5.77 -7.41 14.91
C GLU A 60 -6.86 -6.70 15.73
N ASP A 61 -8.04 -6.47 15.16
CA ASP A 61 -9.13 -5.68 15.78
C ASP A 61 -8.70 -4.25 16.16
N ARG A 62 -7.94 -3.60 15.27
CA ARG A 62 -7.37 -2.25 15.42
C ARG A 62 -7.79 -1.24 14.34
N ILE A 63 -8.91 -1.47 13.65
CA ILE A 63 -9.41 -0.55 12.61
C ILE A 63 -9.55 0.90 13.12
N PRO A 64 -10.12 1.17 14.31
CA PRO A 64 -10.26 2.55 14.80
C PRO A 64 -8.92 3.30 14.87
N GLN A 65 -7.87 2.65 15.36
CA GLN A 65 -6.53 3.22 15.50
C GLN A 65 -5.88 3.49 14.14
N TYR A 66 -6.12 2.61 13.16
CA TYR A 66 -5.68 2.82 11.79
C TYR A 66 -6.38 4.05 11.18
N LEU A 67 -7.70 4.19 11.34
CA LEU A 67 -8.45 5.33 10.81
C LEU A 67 -7.99 6.66 11.44
N GLU A 68 -7.72 6.68 12.73
CA GLU A 68 -7.13 7.85 13.40
C GLU A 68 -5.74 8.20 12.83
N ALA A 69 -4.90 7.20 12.56
CA ALA A 69 -3.58 7.41 11.98
C ALA A 69 -3.65 7.97 10.55
N VAL A 70 -4.51 7.42 9.70
CA VAL A 70 -4.76 7.93 8.35
C VAL A 70 -5.32 9.35 8.40
N GLY A 71 -6.29 9.61 9.30
CA GLY A 71 -6.87 10.94 9.48
C GLY A 71 -5.82 12.00 9.84
N ARG A 72 -4.86 11.65 10.72
CA ARG A 72 -3.72 12.53 11.02
C ARG A 72 -2.82 12.73 9.80
N SER A 73 -2.43 11.66 9.11
CA SER A 73 -1.57 11.75 7.93
C SER A 73 -2.16 12.60 6.81
N LEU A 74 -3.48 12.59 6.62
CA LEU A 74 -4.17 13.46 5.65
C LEU A 74 -4.23 14.92 6.11
N ALA A 75 -4.36 15.15 7.42
CA ALA A 75 -4.34 16.51 7.97
C ALA A 75 -2.95 17.17 7.91
N ASP A 76 -1.89 16.35 7.94
CA ASP A 76 -0.50 16.79 7.88
C ASP A 76 0.04 16.86 6.43
N ALA A 77 -0.76 16.48 5.42
CA ALA A 77 -0.38 16.57 4.02
C ALA A 77 -0.30 18.07 3.59
N PRO A 78 0.77 18.49 2.90
CA PRO A 78 0.99 19.88 2.49
C PRO A 78 -0.03 20.41 1.46
#